data_AF-A0A944HYX9-F1
#
_entry.id   AF-A0A944HYX9-F1
#
_cell.length_a   1.000
_cell.length_b   1.000
_cell.length_c   1.000
_cell.angle_alpha   90.00
_cell.angle_beta   90.00
_cell.angle_gamma   90.00
#
_symmetry.space_group_name_H-M   'P 1'
#
loop_
_entity.id
_entity.type
_entity.pdbx_description
1 polymer ?
#
loop_
_entity_poly.entity_id
_entity_poly.type
_entity_poly.pdbx_seq_one_letter_code
_entity_poly.pdbx_strand_id
1 'polypeptide(L)' 'MQMQPAQQSPGPAETARRARFSELPKRILSEEMVEEQVATVPDPAKNIYNADEWLVRYCL' A
#
# COMPACT_ATOMS: atom_id res chain seq x y z
N MET A 1 -36.27 -24.17 23.96
CA MET A 1 -36.38 -24.24 22.49
C MET A 1 -35.40 -23.22 21.92
N GLN A 2 -34.36 -23.65 21.20
CA GLN A 2 -33.41 -22.74 20.54
C GLN A 2 -34.05 -22.30 19.22
N MET A 3 -34.29 -21.00 19.04
CA MET A 3 -34.76 -20.45 17.77
C MET A 3 -33.56 -20.31 16.83
N GLN A 4 -33.51 -21.11 15.76
CA GLN A 4 -32.55 -20.89 14.68
C GLN A 4 -32.94 -19.61 13.93
N PRO A 5 -32.01 -18.67 13.69
CA PRO A 5 -32.31 -17.52 12.86
C PRO A 5 -32.63 -17.99 11.45
N ALA A 6 -33.74 -17.52 10.89
CA ALA A 6 -34.11 -17.76 9.51
C ALA A 6 -32.95 -17.29 8.61
N GLN A 7 -32.45 -18.17 7.74
CA GLN A 7 -31.45 -17.79 6.74
C GLN A 7 -32.09 -16.80 5.76
N GLN A 8 -31.90 -15.51 6.00
CA GLN A 8 -32.26 -14.48 5.03
C GLN A 8 -31.29 -14.60 3.84
N SER A 9 -31.85 -14.85 2.66
CA SER A 9 -31.08 -14.86 1.42
C SER A 9 -30.41 -13.48 1.23
N PRO A 10 -29.11 -13.43 0.90
CA PRO A 10 -28.41 -12.16 0.76
C PRO A 10 -29.04 -11.31 -0.34
N GLY A 11 -29.26 -10.04 -0.05
CA GLY A 11 -29.73 -9.07 -1.05
C GLY A 11 -28.71 -8.90 -2.21
N PRO A 12 -29.10 -8.21 -3.29
CA PRO A 12 -28.25 -8.05 -4.48
C PRO A 12 -26.90 -7.38 -4.18
N ALA A 13 -26.86 -6.39 -3.27
CA ALA A 13 -25.63 -5.73 -2.86
C ALA A 13 -24.66 -6.67 -2.11
N GLU A 14 -25.19 -7.51 -1.22
CA GLU A 14 -24.41 -8.51 -0.48
C GLU A 14 -23.90 -9.62 -1.41
N THR A 15 -24.72 -10.01 -2.39
CA THR A 15 -24.32 -10.96 -3.45
C THR A 15 -23.15 -10.40 -4.27
N ALA A 16 -23.22 -9.13 -4.69
CA ALA A 16 -22.16 -8.47 -5.43
C ALA A 16 -20.86 -8.32 -4.61
N ARG A 17 -20.98 -8.02 -3.30
CA ARG A 17 -19.83 -7.97 -2.40
C ARG A 17 -19.16 -9.34 -2.29
N ARG A 18 -19.94 -10.39 -2.02
CA ARG A 18 -19.42 -11.76 -1.92
C ARG A 18 -18.74 -12.19 -3.20
N ALA A 19 -19.30 -11.89 -4.37
CA ALA A 19 -18.66 -12.22 -5.65
C ALA A 19 -17.28 -11.55 -5.85
N ARG A 20 -17.05 -10.37 -5.25
CA ARG A 20 -15.77 -9.64 -5.33
C ARG A 20 -14.74 -10.05 -4.29
N PHE A 21 -15.21 -10.44 -3.11
CA PHE A 21 -14.37 -10.68 -1.93
C PHE A 21 -14.61 -12.07 -1.32
N SER A 22 -14.98 -13.05 -2.15
CA SER A 22 -15.21 -14.43 -1.71
C SER A 22 -13.92 -15.16 -1.38
N GLU A 23 -12.80 -14.70 -1.93
CA GLU A 23 -11.51 -15.34 -1.79
C GLU A 23 -10.48 -14.39 -1.18
N LEU A 24 -9.65 -14.92 -0.29
CA LEU A 24 -8.53 -14.19 0.26
C LEU A 24 -7.44 -14.06 -0.82
N PRO A 25 -6.81 -12.88 -1.00
CA PRO A 25 -5.64 -12.76 -1.85
C PRO A 25 -4.54 -13.76 -1.46
N LYS A 26 -3.71 -14.12 -2.44
CA LYS A 26 -2.54 -14.96 -2.21
C LYS A 26 -1.65 -14.32 -1.14
N ARG A 27 -1.04 -15.17 -0.31
CA ARG A 27 -0.04 -14.72 0.67
C ARG A 27 1.16 -14.13 -0.09
N ILE A 28 1.52 -12.89 0.24
CA ILE A 28 2.70 -12.21 -0.28
C ILE A 28 3.94 -12.81 0.39
N LEU A 29 4.93 -13.22 -0.41
CA LEU A 29 6.22 -13.69 0.09
C LEU A 29 7.14 -12.50 0.40
N SER A 30 8.10 -12.69 1.31
CA SER A 30 9.02 -11.60 1.70
C SER A 30 9.83 -11.08 0.52
N GLU A 31 10.14 -11.94 -0.44
CA GLU A 31 10.83 -11.60 -1.69
C GLU A 31 9.97 -10.71 -2.59
N GLU A 32 8.66 -10.92 -2.62
CA GLU A 32 7.71 -10.11 -3.40
C GLU A 32 7.45 -8.73 -2.76
N MET A 33 7.85 -8.55 -1.50
CA MET A 33 7.76 -7.27 -0.81
C MET A 33 8.92 -6.33 -1.15
N VAL A 34 9.95 -6.81 -1.84
CA VAL A 34 11.14 -6.04 -2.19
C VAL A 34 11.15 -5.74 -3.68
N GLU A 35 11.31 -4.48 -4.04
CA GLU A 35 11.52 -4.06 -5.42
C GLU A 35 13.03 -3.93 -5.67
N GLU A 36 13.58 -4.80 -6.51
CA GLU A 36 14.97 -4.68 -6.94
C GLU A 36 15.07 -3.68 -8.09
N GLN A 37 15.59 -2.49 -7.80
CA GLN A 37 15.96 -1.52 -8.83
C GLN A 37 17.46 -1.55 -9.09
N VAL A 38 17.84 -1.52 -10.37
CA VAL A 38 19.25 -1.41 -10.78
C VAL A 38 19.83 -0.13 -10.19
N ALA A 39 21.03 -0.23 -9.62
CA ALA A 39 21.76 0.93 -9.12
C ALA A 39 21.93 1.96 -10.26
N THR A 40 21.26 3.11 -10.12
CA THR A 40 21.47 4.26 -11.00
C THR A 40 22.71 5.02 -10.53
N VAL A 41 23.40 5.70 -11.46
CA VAL A 41 24.50 6.61 -11.12
C VAL A 41 24.00 7.61 -10.07
N PRO A 42 24.64 7.70 -8.89
CA PRO A 42 24.23 8.66 -7.87
C PRO A 42 24.27 10.08 -8.43
N ASP A 43 23.25 10.88 -8.11
CA ASP A 43 23.21 12.29 -8.50
C ASP A 43 24.44 13.02 -7.96
N PRO A 44 25.31 13.59 -8.82
CA PRO A 44 26.52 14.28 -8.39
C PRO A 44 26.22 15.50 -7.50
N ALA A 45 25.05 16.14 -7.67
CA ALA A 45 24.65 17.28 -6.84
C ALA A 45 24.35 16.88 -5.40
N LYS A 46 23.98 15.63 -5.12
CA LYS A 46 23.74 15.13 -3.75
C LYS A 46 25.00 15.11 -2.88
N ASN A 47 26.18 15.09 -3.50
CA ASN A 47 27.46 15.12 -2.79
C ASN A 47 28.08 16.52 -2.72
N ILE A 48 27.38 17.55 -3.23
CA ILE A 48 27.85 18.94 -3.14
C ILE A 48 27.30 19.55 -1.85
N TYR A 49 28.15 19.66 -0.84
CA TYR A 49 27.83 20.41 0.36
C TYR A 49 27.85 21.92 0.05
N ASN A 50 26.75 22.61 0.32
CA ASN A 50 26.67 24.07 0.24
C ASN A 50 26.38 24.66 1.64
N ALA A 51 27.37 25.34 2.19
CA ALA A 51 27.27 25.96 3.51
C ALA A 51 26.29 27.15 3.56
N ASP A 52 25.85 27.67 2.42
CA ASP A 52 24.92 28.82 2.33
C ASP A 52 23.46 28.38 2.17
N GLU A 53 23.17 27.06 2.04
CA GLU A 53 21.79 26.56 1.89
C GLU A 53 20.87 26.99 3.05
N TRP A 54 21.39 27.10 4.27
CA TRP A 54 20.61 27.52 5.44
C TRP A 54 20.17 28.98 5.37
N LEU A 55 20.96 29.84 4.71
CA LEU A 55 20.62 31.26 4.53
C LEU A 55 19.36 31.41 3.66
N VAL A 56 19.26 30.64 2.57
CA VAL A 56 18.10 30.68 1.67
C VAL A 56 16.85 30.11 2.33
N ARG A 57 16.98 29.06 3.15
CA ARG A 57 15.82 28.37 3.76
C ARG A 57 15.26 29.08 5.00
N TYR A 58 16.08 29.84 5.72
CA TYR A 58 15.70 30.37 7.05
C TYR A 58 15.87 31.88 7.24
N CYS A 59 16.49 32.60 6.29
CA CYS A 59 16.74 34.04 6.42
C CYS A 59 16.00 34.90 5.37
N LEU A 60 15.07 34.31 4.60
CA LEU A 60 14.15 35.00 3.69
C LEU A 60 12.74 35.12 4.27
#